data_AF-A0A3C0PMY0-F1
#
_entry.id   AF-A0A3C0PMY0-F1
#
_cell.length_a   1.000
_cell.length_b   1.000
_cell.length_c   1.000
_cell.angle_alpha   90.00
_cell.angle_beta   90.00
_cell.angle_gamma   90.00
#
_symmetry.space_group_name_H-M   'P 1'
#
loop_
_entity.id
_entity.type
_entity.pdbx_description
1 polymer ?
#
loop_
_entity_poly.entity_id
_entity_poly.type
_entity_poly.pdbx_seq_one_letter_code
_entity_poly.pdbx_strand_id
1 'polypeptide(L)' 'MKMVKKSNLPTKVCVTCSRPFAWRKKWAKVWDEVLYCSQKCRRTGAGEK' A
#
# COMPACT_ATOMS: atom_id res chain seq x y z
N MET A 1 14.10 15.37 -22.75
CA MET A 1 14.31 14.32 -21.73
C MET A 1 12.96 13.74 -21.33
N LYS A 2 12.65 12.49 -21.69
CA LYS A 2 11.39 11.83 -21.32
C LYS A 2 11.45 11.48 -19.82
N MET A 3 10.84 12.32 -18.99
CA MET A 3 10.52 11.97 -17.60
C MET A 3 9.66 10.70 -17.64
N VAL A 4 10.27 9.56 -17.30
CA VAL A 4 9.53 8.31 -17.10
C VAL A 4 8.66 8.54 -15.87
N LYS A 5 7.42 8.97 -16.09
CA LYS A 5 6.40 9.15 -15.06
C LYS A 5 6.24 7.81 -14.36
N LYS A 6 6.68 7.72 -13.10
CA LYS A 6 6.41 6.63 -12.16
C LYS A 6 4.91 6.59 -11.77
N SER A 7 4.02 6.86 -12.72
CA SER A 7 2.58 7.07 -12.51
C SER A 7 1.73 5.80 -12.67
N ASN A 8 2.31 4.65 -13.04
CA ASN A 8 1.55 3.42 -13.28
C ASN A 8 1.76 2.35 -12.19
N LEU A 9 2.22 2.73 -11.01
CA LEU A 9 2.26 1.79 -9.90
C LEU A 9 0.84 1.64 -9.34
N PRO A 10 0.32 0.41 -9.22
CA PRO A 10 -1.01 0.22 -8.68
C PRO A 10 -1.06 0.78 -7.25
N THR A 11 -2.04 1.64 -6.99
CA THR A 11 -2.32 2.16 -5.66
C THR A 11 -3.47 1.37 -5.06
N LYS A 12 -3.33 0.98 -3.78
CA LYS A 12 -4.39 0.33 -3.01
C LYS A 12 -4.75 1.22 -1.82
N VAL A 13 -5.96 1.05 -1.29
CA VAL A 13 -6.42 1.75 -0.09
C VAL A 13 -6.22 0.84 1.12
N CYS A 14 -5.63 1.38 2.18
CA CYS A 14 -5.45 0.63 3.42
C CYS A 14 -6.80 0.43 4.12
N VAL A 15 -7.22 -0.80 4.40
CA VAL A 15 -8.51 -1.05 5.08
C VAL A 15 -8.55 -0.58 6.54
N THR A 16 -7.39 -0.42 7.20
CA THR A 16 -7.32 0.04 8.61
C THR A 16 -7.35 1.56 8.73
N CYS A 17 -6.61 2.29 7.88
CA CYS A 17 -6.44 3.74 8.00
C CYS A 17 -6.98 4.53 6.81
N SER A 18 -7.60 3.86 5.84
CA SER A 18 -8.19 4.42 4.61
C SER A 18 -7.24 5.29 3.79
N ARG A 19 -5.93 5.18 4.02
CA ARG A 19 -4.91 5.94 3.29
C ARG A 19 -4.54 5.22 2.00
N PRO A 20 -4.50 5.93 0.85
CA PRO A 20 -3.99 5.37 -0.39
C PRO A 20 -2.48 5.15 -0.28
N PHE A 21 -2.01 4.00 -0.74
CA PHE A 21 -0.60 3.65 -0.74
C PHE A 21 -0.19 2.97 -2.05
N ALA A 22 0.99 3.31 -2.55
CA ALA A 22 1.50 2.81 -3.82
C ALA A 22 2.21 1.47 -3.67
N TRP A 23 2.14 0.64 -4.71
CA TRP A 23 2.89 -0.60 -4.84
C TRP A 23 4.38 -0.42 -4.52
N ARG A 24 4.95 -1.35 -3.76
CA ARG A 24 6.39 -1.44 -3.46
C ARG A 24 6.93 -2.77 -3.96
N LYS A 25 8.19 -2.79 -4.43
CA LYS A 25 8.91 -4.01 -4.83
C LYS A 25 8.86 -5.13 -3.77
N LYS A 26 8.87 -4.77 -2.48
CA LYS A 26 8.77 -5.73 -1.36
C LYS A 26 7.46 -6.53 -1.36
N TRP A 27 6.42 -6.00 -2.00
CA TRP A 27 5.11 -6.63 -2.10
C TRP A 27 4.89 -7.40 -3.40
N ALA A 28 5.89 -7.50 -4.29
CA ALA A 28 5.73 -8.17 -5.59
C ALA A 28 5.11 -9.58 -5.49
N LYS A 29 5.40 -10.32 -4.40
CA LYS A 29 4.90 -11.69 -4.17
C LYS A 29 3.56 -11.75 -3.41
N VAL A 30 3.20 -10.70 -2.68
CA VAL A 30 2.06 -10.68 -1.74
C VAL A 30 1.11 -9.52 -2.02
N TRP A 31 1.23 -8.88 -3.18
CA TRP A 31 0.48 -7.67 -3.51
C TRP A 31 -1.01 -7.92 -3.52
N ASP A 32 -1.43 -9.10 -3.95
CA ASP A 32 -2.84 -9.50 -3.97
C ASP A 32 -3.44 -9.49 -2.56
N GLU A 33 -2.75 -10.10 -1.59
CA GLU A 33 -3.13 -10.17 -0.17
C GLU A 33 -2.85 -8.88 0.62
N VAL A 34 -2.04 -7.96 0.09
CA VAL A 34 -1.72 -6.68 0.75
C VAL A 34 -2.91 -5.73 0.66
N LEU A 35 -3.61 -5.60 1.79
CA LEU A 35 -4.72 -4.67 2.03
C LEU A 35 -4.34 -3.51 2.96
N TYR A 36 -3.09 -3.50 3.45
CA TYR A 36 -2.63 -2.60 4.50
C TYR A 36 -1.38 -1.82 4.07
N CYS A 37 -1.34 -0.51 4.37
CA CYS A 37 -0.20 0.33 4.00
C CYS A 37 1.09 0.01 4.78
N SER A 38 0.98 -0.70 5.90
CA SER A 38 2.10 -1.05 6.78
C SER A 38 1.81 -2.31 7.59
N GLN A 39 2.87 -2.96 8.08
CA GLN A 39 2.72 -4.09 9.02
C GLN A 39 2.05 -3.66 10.33
N LYS A 40 2.19 -2.39 10.72
CA LYS A 40 1.48 -1.82 11.87
C LYS A 40 -0.03 -1.88 11.63
N CYS A 41 -0.53 -1.42 10.50
CA CYS A 41 -1.96 -1.50 10.17
C CYS A 41 -2.49 -2.94 10.03
N ARG A 42 -1.64 -3.88 9.58
CA ARG A 42 -1.99 -5.31 9.55
C ARG A 42 -2.14 -5.91 10.96
N ARG A 43 -1.29 -5.51 11.90
CA ARG A 43 -1.21 -6.09 13.26
C ARG A 43 -2.12 -5.35 14.26
N THR A 44 -2.33 -4.06 14.03
CA THR A 44 -3.28 -3.19 14.72
C THR A 44 -4.51 -3.06 13.82
N GLY A 45 -5.37 -4.08 13.78
CA GLY A 45 -6.66 -4.01 13.06
C GLY A 45 -7.69 -3.08 13.72
N ALA A 46 -7.40 -2.58 14.93
CA ALA A 46 -8.18 -1.60 15.65
C ALA A 46 -7.21 -0.84 16.56
N GLY A 47 -7.07 0.48 16.37
CA GLY A 47 -6.13 1.24 17.19
C GLY A 47 -5.93 2.64 16.67
N GLU A 48 -6.98 3.43 16.87
CA GLU A 48 -6.89 4.80 17.39
C GLU A 48 -6.13 5.82 16.53
N LYS A 49 -6.92 6.57 15.77
CA LYS A 49 -6.90 8.03 15.82
C LYS A 49 -8.30 8.57 15.56
#